data_AF-A0A1I4S535-F1
#
_entry.id   AF-A0A1I4S535-F1
#
_cell.length_a   1.000
_cell.length_b   1.000
_cell.length_c   1.000
_cell.angle_alpha   90.00
_cell.angle_beta   90.00
_cell.angle_gamma   90.00
#
_symmetry.space_group_name_H-M   'P 1'
#
loop_
_entity.id
_entity.type
_entity.pdbx_description
1 polymer ?
#
loop_
_entity_poly.entity_id
_entity_poly.type
_entity_poly.pdbx_seq_one_letter_code
_entity_poly.pdbx_strand_id
1 'polypeptide(L)'
;MTETMHNAHTGFQGIETQGIHWIDERQDPALQTVDRAVRQGQYHAARTRFLRLAEDSQIRILQHIPQADAVRLAGGLPTYTVARLFEQLPRPLGRAIVQSLPEGKREGVVVILNHRRRTPQRLHHS
;
A
#
# COMPACT_ATOMS: atom_id res chain seq x y z
N MET A 1 -60.47 14.58 -0.46
CA MET A 1 -60.84 14.68 -1.89
C MET A 1 -60.91 16.17 -2.18
N THR A 2 -60.07 16.83 -2.97
CA THR A 2 -59.18 16.43 -4.07
C THR A 2 -58.16 17.57 -4.30
N GLU A 3 -56.90 17.18 -4.51
CA GLU A 3 -55.93 17.76 -5.46
C GLU A 3 -55.72 19.29 -5.56
N THR A 4 -54.64 19.77 -4.92
CA THR A 4 -53.83 20.87 -5.46
C THR A 4 -52.81 20.32 -6.47
N MET A 5 -53.08 20.54 -7.76
CA MET A 5 -52.13 20.33 -8.85
C MET A 5 -51.04 21.43 -8.82
N HIS A 6 -49.80 21.05 -8.52
CA HIS A 6 -48.63 21.86 -8.86
C HIS A 6 -48.03 21.30 -10.15
N ASN A 7 -48.24 22.05 -11.23
CA ASN A 7 -47.77 21.73 -12.57
C ASN A 7 -46.24 21.85 -12.62
N ALA A 8 -45.60 20.77 -13.03
CA ALA A 8 -44.18 20.69 -13.34
C ALA A 8 -43.87 21.43 -14.64
N HIS A 9 -42.66 21.99 -14.73
CA HIS A 9 -41.76 22.11 -15.89
C HIS A 9 -40.69 23.14 -15.48
N THR A 10 -39.43 22.76 -15.26
CA THR A 10 -38.32 22.85 -16.24
C THR A 10 -37.11 22.32 -15.46
N GLY A 11 -36.41 21.25 -15.85
CA GLY A 11 -35.46 21.22 -16.96
C GLY A 11 -34.03 21.18 -16.41
N PHE A 12 -33.46 19.97 -16.37
CA PHE A 12 -32.03 19.60 -16.40
C PHE A 12 -30.97 20.47 -15.67
N GLN A 13 -30.23 19.84 -14.76
CA GLN A 13 -28.79 19.59 -14.98
C GLN A 13 -28.27 18.54 -13.99
N GLY A 14 -27.56 17.54 -14.53
CA GLY A 14 -26.98 16.47 -13.75
C GLY A 14 -25.99 17.00 -12.73
N ILE A 15 -26.19 16.63 -11.47
CA ILE A 15 -25.18 16.86 -10.44
C ILE A 15 -24.34 15.60 -10.38
N GLU A 16 -23.13 15.78 -10.85
CA GLU A 16 -22.05 14.81 -10.95
C GLU A 16 -21.86 14.06 -9.64
N THR A 17 -21.99 12.73 -9.72
CA THR A 17 -21.57 11.80 -8.69
C THR A 17 -20.05 11.76 -8.65
N GLN A 18 -19.40 12.77 -8.04
CA GLN A 18 -17.96 12.73 -7.85
C GLN A 18 -17.53 13.29 -6.49
N GLY A 19 -16.98 12.38 -5.68
CA GLY A 19 -15.68 12.64 -5.09
C GLY A 19 -15.67 13.28 -3.72
N ILE A 20 -16.43 12.74 -2.76
CA ILE A 20 -16.14 12.97 -1.35
C ILE A 20 -15.86 11.63 -0.67
N HIS A 21 -14.68 11.07 -0.96
CA HIS A 21 -14.06 10.11 -0.07
C HIS A 21 -12.93 10.84 0.65
N TRP A 22 -13.31 11.64 1.66
CA TRP A 22 -12.39 11.97 2.74
C TRP A 22 -11.99 10.63 3.36
N ILE A 23 -10.82 10.11 2.97
CA ILE A 23 -10.20 9.00 3.65
C ILE A 23 -9.99 9.49 5.07
N ASP A 24 -10.86 9.08 5.97
CA ASP A 24 -10.74 9.35 7.38
C ASP A 24 -9.40 8.78 7.84
N GLU A 25 -8.47 9.68 8.17
CA GLU A 25 -7.10 9.41 8.60
C GLU A 25 -7.04 8.67 9.95
N ARG A 26 -8.19 8.40 10.61
CA ARG A 26 -8.28 7.83 11.95
C ARG A 26 -8.28 6.30 11.94
N GLN A 27 -7.23 5.74 11.34
CA GLN A 27 -6.86 4.32 11.32
C GLN A 27 -7.55 3.51 10.22
N ASP A 28 -6.89 3.41 9.06
CA ASP A 28 -7.22 2.41 8.03
C ASP A 28 -7.32 1.03 8.72
N PRO A 29 -8.51 0.41 8.75
CA PRO A 29 -8.77 -0.82 9.50
C PRO A 29 -7.87 -1.96 9.02
N ALA A 30 -7.42 -1.89 7.77
CA ALA A 30 -6.51 -2.86 7.20
C ALA A 30 -5.09 -2.74 7.82
N LEU A 31 -4.63 -1.52 8.15
CA LEU A 31 -3.39 -1.31 8.92
C LEU A 31 -3.47 -2.00 10.29
N GLN A 32 -4.58 -1.82 11.01
CA GLN A 32 -4.79 -2.41 12.33
C GLN A 32 -4.77 -3.94 12.29
N THR A 33 -5.33 -4.54 11.24
CA THR A 33 -5.33 -6.01 11.10
C THR A 33 -3.94 -6.58 10.88
N VAL A 34 -3.06 -5.87 10.17
CA VAL A 34 -1.68 -6.28 9.96
C VAL A 34 -0.87 -6.05 11.23
N ASP A 35 -0.96 -4.87 11.84
CA ASP A 35 -0.27 -4.55 13.11
C ASP A 35 -0.64 -5.56 14.21
N ARG A 36 -1.93 -5.85 14.40
CA ARG A 36 -2.39 -6.85 15.36
C ARG A 36 -1.81 -8.23 15.06
N ALA A 37 -1.82 -8.66 13.79
CA ALA A 37 -1.28 -9.96 13.41
C ALA A 37 0.24 -10.04 13.65
N VAL A 38 0.98 -8.96 13.40
CA VAL A 38 2.42 -8.84 13.69
C VAL A 38 2.67 -8.95 15.19
N ARG A 39 1.94 -8.18 16.02
CA ARG A 39 2.05 -8.21 17.48
C ARG A 39 1.71 -9.57 18.08
N GLN A 40 0.83 -10.32 17.44
CA GLN A 40 0.48 -11.70 17.81
C GLN A 40 1.47 -12.75 17.28
N GLY A 41 2.52 -12.35 16.57
CA GLY A 41 3.50 -13.26 15.96
C GLY A 41 2.97 -14.03 14.75
N GLN A 42 1.78 -13.71 14.24
CA GLN A 42 1.11 -14.39 13.14
C GLN A 42 1.61 -13.89 11.77
N TYR A 43 2.92 -14.00 11.55
CA TYR A 43 3.58 -13.40 10.37
C TYR A 43 3.09 -13.94 9.03
N HIS A 44 2.64 -15.20 8.95
CA HIS A 44 2.04 -15.72 7.72
C HIS A 44 0.75 -14.96 7.36
N ALA A 45 -0.17 -14.84 8.31
CA ALA A 45 -1.42 -14.12 8.11
C ALA A 45 -1.19 -12.61 7.90
N ALA A 46 -0.23 -12.02 8.62
CA ALA A 46 0.17 -10.64 8.45
C ALA A 46 0.64 -10.37 7.01
N ARG A 47 1.48 -11.24 6.43
CA ARG A 47 1.94 -11.09 5.03
C ARG A 47 0.80 -11.20 4.02
N THR A 48 -0.08 -12.18 4.19
CA THR A 48 -1.24 -12.34 3.29
C THR A 48 -2.13 -11.10 3.31
N ARG A 49 -2.38 -10.53 4.50
CA ARG A 49 -3.14 -9.29 4.65
C ARG A 49 -2.39 -8.10 4.07
N PHE A 50 -1.10 -7.97 4.37
CA PHE A 50 -0.23 -6.92 3.87
C PHE A 50 -0.22 -6.85 2.34
N LEU A 51 -0.12 -8.00 1.66
CA LEU A 51 -0.12 -8.07 0.20
C LEU A 51 -1.44 -7.65 -0.45
N ARG A 52 -2.55 -7.63 0.29
CA ARG A 52 -3.86 -7.16 -0.18
C ARG A 52 -4.03 -5.64 -0.07
N LEU A 53 -3.10 -4.96 0.60
CA LEU A 53 -3.16 -3.52 0.81
C LEU A 53 -2.67 -2.76 -0.41
N ALA A 54 -3.17 -1.52 -0.55
CA ALA A 54 -2.56 -0.52 -1.41
C ALA A 54 -1.10 -0.27 -1.01
N GLU A 55 -0.26 0.10 -1.98
CA GLU A 55 1.17 0.30 -1.77
C GLU A 55 1.48 1.35 -0.70
N ASP A 56 0.75 2.46 -0.68
CA ASP A 56 0.89 3.49 0.36
C ASP A 56 0.63 2.93 1.77
N SER A 57 -0.41 2.11 1.93
CA SER A 57 -0.71 1.45 3.21
C SER A 57 0.37 0.43 3.58
N GLN A 58 0.94 -0.30 2.61
CA GLN A 58 2.09 -1.19 2.83
C GLN A 58 3.29 -0.43 3.38
N ILE A 59 3.61 0.72 2.78
CA ILE A 59 4.71 1.59 3.21
C ILE A 59 4.44 2.14 4.62
N ARG A 60 3.23 2.63 4.88
CA ARG A 60 2.84 3.14 6.21
C ARG A 60 2.99 2.08 7.30
N ILE A 61 2.59 0.83 7.06
CA ILE A 61 2.77 -0.27 8.03
C ILE A 61 4.24 -0.46 8.36
N LEU A 62 5.09 -0.58 7.33
CA LEU A 62 6.51 -0.85 7.53
C LEU A 62 7.20 0.27 8.32
N GLN A 63 6.72 1.50 8.20
CA GLN A 63 7.20 2.65 8.97
C GLN A 63 6.62 2.73 10.39
N HIS A 64 5.41 2.20 10.61
CA HIS A 64 4.71 2.29 11.89
C HIS A 64 5.11 1.20 12.89
N ILE A 65 5.38 -0.02 12.40
CA ILE A 65 5.76 -1.14 13.28
C ILE A 65 7.25 -1.08 13.66
N PRO A 66 7.67 -1.74 14.76
CA PRO A 66 9.08 -1.83 15.12
C PRO A 66 9.94 -2.38 13.97
N GLN A 67 11.15 -1.86 13.80
CA GLN A 67 12.03 -2.25 12.68
C GLN A 67 12.28 -3.77 12.61
N ALA A 68 12.43 -4.44 13.76
CA ALA A 68 12.60 -5.89 13.82
C ALA A 68 11.39 -6.64 13.23
N ASP A 69 10.19 -6.14 13.50
CA ASP A 69 8.95 -6.72 12.98
C ASP A 69 8.78 -6.40 11.49
N ALA A 70 9.15 -5.19 11.05
CA ALA A 70 9.19 -4.83 9.63
C ALA A 70 10.14 -5.74 8.84
N VAL A 71 11.33 -5.99 9.37
CA VAL A 71 12.31 -6.96 8.84
C VAL A 71 11.69 -8.36 8.76
N ARG A 72 11.06 -8.83 9.84
CA ARG A 72 10.49 -10.18 9.90
C ARG A 72 9.28 -10.34 8.98
N LEU A 73 8.47 -9.31 8.84
CA LEU A 73 7.35 -9.25 7.90
C LEU A 73 7.88 -9.33 6.46
N ALA A 74 8.82 -8.45 6.09
CA ALA A 74 9.42 -8.35 4.77
C ALA A 74 10.24 -9.58 4.35
N GLY A 75 10.84 -10.28 5.32
CA GLY A 75 11.61 -11.51 5.10
C GLY A 75 10.83 -12.59 4.35
N GLY A 76 9.51 -12.65 4.52
CA GLY A 76 8.63 -13.60 3.82
C GLY A 76 7.88 -13.05 2.61
N LEU A 77 8.10 -11.79 2.22
CA LEU A 77 7.43 -11.21 1.04
C LEU A 77 8.09 -11.66 -0.27
N PRO A 78 7.40 -11.64 -1.41
CA PRO A 78 8.04 -11.88 -2.71
C PRO A 78 9.19 -10.90 -2.98
N THR A 79 10.26 -11.37 -3.62
CA THR A 79 11.45 -10.56 -3.95
C THR A 79 11.09 -9.27 -4.70
N TYR A 80 10.19 -9.38 -5.68
CA TYR A 80 9.68 -8.24 -6.44
C TYR A 80 8.97 -7.21 -5.55
N THR A 81 8.14 -7.65 -4.61
CA THR A 81 7.45 -6.77 -3.66
C THR A 81 8.44 -6.00 -2.81
N VAL A 82 9.48 -6.68 -2.29
CA VAL A 82 10.51 -6.01 -1.49
C VAL A 82 11.28 -4.98 -2.32
N ALA A 83 11.64 -5.32 -3.57
CA ALA A 83 12.33 -4.39 -4.46
C ALA A 83 11.48 -3.14 -4.76
N ARG A 84 10.18 -3.31 -5.02
CA ARG A 84 9.26 -2.20 -5.25
C ARG A 84 9.12 -1.30 -4.03
N LEU A 85 8.89 -1.88 -2.85
CA LEU A 85 8.75 -1.10 -1.62
C LEU A 85 10.06 -0.40 -1.23
N PHE A 86 11.22 -1.01 -1.51
CA PHE A 86 12.52 -0.41 -1.22
C PHE A 86 12.71 0.95 -1.89
N GLU A 87 12.14 1.18 -3.07
CA GLU A 87 12.26 2.46 -3.78
C GLU A 87 11.47 3.59 -3.11
N GLN A 88 10.40 3.26 -2.38
CA GLN A 88 9.52 4.21 -1.70
C GLN A 88 9.79 4.31 -0.18
N LEU A 89 10.50 3.34 0.40
CA LEU A 89 10.79 3.33 1.83
C LEU A 89 11.88 4.35 2.19
N PRO A 90 11.83 4.90 3.42
CA PRO A 90 12.95 5.63 3.99
C PRO A 90 14.23 4.80 3.92
N ARG A 91 15.33 5.41 3.43
CA ARG A 91 16.59 4.70 3.18
C ARG A 91 17.09 3.84 4.35
N PRO A 92 17.03 4.28 5.62
CA PRO A 92 17.48 3.45 6.75
C PRO A 92 16.67 2.17 6.88
N LEU A 93 15.35 2.26 6.80
CA LEU A 93 14.43 1.13 6.92
C LEU A 93 14.55 0.18 5.72
N GLY A 94 14.57 0.71 4.51
CA GLY A 94 14.77 -0.08 3.29
C GLY A 94 16.09 -0.87 3.34
N ARG A 95 17.18 -0.24 3.79
CA ARG A 95 18.48 -0.91 3.96
C ARG A 95 18.41 -2.01 5.02
N ALA A 96 17.83 -1.74 6.18
CA ALA A 96 17.68 -2.73 7.24
C ALA A 96 16.93 -3.98 6.75
N ILE A 97 15.81 -3.77 6.02
CA ILE A 97 15.05 -4.85 5.40
C ILE A 97 15.94 -5.64 4.43
N VAL A 98 16.57 -4.99 3.45
CA VAL A 98 17.36 -5.71 2.42
C VAL A 98 18.57 -6.43 3.02
N GLN A 99 19.25 -5.84 4.00
CA GLN A 99 20.39 -6.45 4.67
C GLN A 99 19.98 -7.67 5.50
N SER A 100 18.77 -7.69 6.06
CA SER A 100 18.26 -8.84 6.81
C SER A 100 17.82 -10.03 5.96
N LEU A 101 17.70 -9.86 4.64
CA LEU A 101 17.28 -10.94 3.74
C LEU A 101 18.38 -12.00 3.58
N PRO A 102 18.00 -13.27 3.33
CA PRO A 102 18.93 -14.29 2.85
C PRO A 102 19.63 -13.83 1.57
N GLU A 103 20.89 -14.24 1.38
CA GLU A 103 21.78 -13.79 0.31
C GLU A 103 21.13 -13.85 -1.07
N GLY A 104 20.64 -15.02 -1.52
CA GLY A 104 20.03 -15.15 -2.85
C GLY A 104 18.79 -14.26 -3.05
N LYS A 105 18.03 -13.97 -1.98
CA LYS A 105 16.91 -13.04 -2.05
C LYS A 105 17.38 -11.59 -2.13
N ARG A 106 18.42 -11.24 -1.39
CA ARG A 106 19.06 -9.92 -1.43
C ARG A 106 19.61 -9.63 -2.83
N GLU A 107 20.31 -10.59 -3.43
CA GLU A 107 20.82 -10.49 -4.79
C GLU A 107 19.69 -10.28 -5.79
N GLY A 108 18.60 -11.06 -5.69
CA GLY A 108 17.42 -10.88 -6.52
C GLY A 108 16.82 -9.46 -6.44
N VAL A 109 16.74 -8.89 -5.23
CA VAL A 109 16.30 -7.49 -5.06
C VAL A 109 17.26 -6.52 -5.76
N VAL A 110 18.58 -6.70 -5.59
CA VAL A 110 19.59 -5.84 -6.22
C VAL A 110 19.53 -5.91 -7.75
N VAL A 111 19.34 -7.10 -8.32
CA VAL A 111 19.17 -7.29 -9.77
C VAL A 111 17.95 -6.51 -10.28
N ILE A 112 16.80 -6.61 -9.61
CA ILE A 112 15.57 -5.89 -9.98
C ILE A 112 15.79 -4.38 -9.93
N LEU A 113 16.38 -3.86 -8.85
CA LEU A 113 16.65 -2.43 -8.68
C LEU A 113 17.64 -1.92 -9.74
N ASN A 114 18.70 -2.67 -10.03
CA ASN A 114 19.67 -2.31 -11.07
C ASN A 114 19.03 -2.31 -12.46
N HIS A 115 18.14 -3.26 -12.75
CA HIS A 115 17.40 -3.29 -14.00
C HIS A 115 16.52 -2.04 -14.15
N ARG A 116 15.77 -1.65 -13.11
CA ARG A 116 14.94 -0.43 -13.13
C ARG A 116 15.74 0.86 -13.32
N ARG A 117 16.92 0.96 -12.71
CA ARG A 117 17.83 2.11 -12.89
C ARG A 117 18.35 2.25 -14.31
N ARG A 118 18.59 1.12 -14.97
CA ARG A 118 19.09 1.08 -16.36
C ARG A 118 17.99 1.25 -17.40
N THR A 119 16.76 0.92 -17.02
CA THR A 119 15.57 1.08 -17.85
C THR A 119 14.63 2.08 -17.17
N PRO A 120 14.95 3.40 -17.14
CA PRO A 120 13.98 4.37 -16.68
C PRO A 120 12.76 4.24 -17.58
N GLN A 121 11.62 3.84 -17.01
CA GLN A 121 10.37 3.75 -17.76
C GLN A 121 10.13 5.09 -18.45
N ARG A 122 10.24 5.11 -19.78
CA ARG A 122 9.66 6.16 -20.61
C ARG A 122 8.14 6.03 -20.50
N LEU A 123 7.56 6.63 -19.46
CA LEU A 123 6.11 6.88 -19.41
C LEU A 123 5.93 8.37 -19.14
N HIS A 124 6.16 9.12 -20.22
CA HIS A 124 5.66 10.46 -20.41
C HIS A 124 4.19 10.33 -20.82
N HIS A 125 3.33 11.06 -20.13
CA HIS A 125 2.11 11.70 -20.59
C HIS A 125 1.43 11.16 -21.87
N SER A 126 0.17 10.77 -21.74
CA SER A 126 -0.87 11.06 -22.72
C SER A 126 -2.14 11.43 -21.99
#